data_AF-A0AAU0LVF4-F1
#
_entry.id   AF-A0AAU0LVF4-F1
#
_cell.length_a   1.000
_cell.length_b   1.000
_cell.length_c   1.000
_cell.angle_alpha   90.00
_cell.angle_beta   90.00
_cell.angle_gamma   90.00
#
_symmetry.space_group_name_H-M   'P 1'
#
loop_
_entity.id
_entity.type
_entity.pdbx_description
1 polymer ?
#
loop_
_entity_poly.entity_id
_entity_poly.type
_entity_poly.pdbx_seq_one_letter_code
_entity_poly.pdbx_strand_id
1 'polypeptide(L)'
;MNNEKKAPVLTLEHIAPYLPYGIRVKVGKTERNLTAVSLDSTFVFVSAWKGSREKEMVSIEEIKPILRPLSDLTKVIEHNGERFVPVVNLGWNSYDHILKSGTCINISYEYMVKLFKWHFDVFGLIEKGLAIDINSIEGKETKENG
;
A
#
# COMPACT_ATOMS: atom_id res chain seq x y z
N MET A 1 -11.58 -0.02 -35.07
CA MET A 1 -11.92 0.34 -33.68
C MET A 1 -10.63 0.32 -32.88
N ASN A 2 -10.05 1.48 -32.59
CA ASN A 2 -8.79 1.57 -31.84
C ASN A 2 -9.11 1.26 -30.37
N ASN A 3 -8.67 0.12 -29.88
CA ASN A 3 -8.61 -0.17 -28.45
C ASN A 3 -7.45 0.63 -27.85
N GLU A 4 -7.65 1.92 -27.61
CA GLU A 4 -6.77 2.66 -26.73
C GLU A 4 -6.87 2.03 -25.34
N LYS A 5 -5.78 1.37 -24.90
CA LYS A 5 -5.68 0.90 -23.52
C LYS A 5 -5.75 2.12 -22.61
N LYS A 6 -6.89 2.28 -21.93
CA LYS A 6 -7.05 3.31 -20.88
C LYS A 6 -5.92 3.14 -19.86
N ALA A 7 -5.23 4.23 -19.55
CA ALA A 7 -4.18 4.23 -18.54
C ALA A 7 -4.74 3.69 -17.19
N PRO A 8 -3.95 2.95 -16.41
CA PRO A 8 -4.38 2.47 -15.11
C PRO A 8 -4.67 3.68 -14.19
N VAL A 9 -5.79 3.62 -13.47
CA VAL A 9 -6.23 4.68 -12.55
C VAL A 9 -6.40 4.08 -11.15
N LEU A 10 -6.06 4.84 -10.12
CA LEU A 10 -6.32 4.46 -8.73
C LEU A 10 -7.83 4.57 -8.44
N THR A 11 -8.40 3.55 -7.80
CA THR A 11 -9.85 3.49 -7.54
C THR A 11 -10.12 3.16 -6.09
N LEU A 12 -11.39 3.26 -5.67
CA LEU A 12 -11.80 2.95 -4.31
C LEU A 12 -11.50 1.50 -3.92
N GLU A 13 -11.70 0.54 -4.85
CA GLU A 13 -11.43 -0.89 -4.62
C GLU A 13 -9.96 -1.13 -4.27
N HIS A 14 -9.06 -0.32 -4.82
CA HIS A 14 -7.63 -0.42 -4.54
C HIS A 14 -7.24 0.11 -3.16
N ILE A 15 -7.95 1.10 -2.60
CA ILE A 15 -7.58 1.74 -1.33
C ILE A 15 -8.42 1.28 -0.14
N ALA A 16 -9.67 0.90 -0.37
CA ALA A 16 -10.63 0.56 0.69
C ALA A 16 -10.13 -0.55 1.65
N PRO A 17 -9.47 -1.63 1.18
CA PRO A 17 -8.99 -2.68 2.08
C PRO A 17 -7.95 -2.21 3.10
N TYR A 18 -7.22 -1.13 2.80
CA TYR A 18 -6.15 -0.61 3.65
C TYR A 18 -6.62 0.46 4.64
N LEU A 19 -7.80 1.07 4.43
CA LEU A 19 -8.33 2.15 5.27
C LEU A 19 -8.35 1.82 6.77
N PRO A 20 -8.82 0.62 7.21
CA PRO A 20 -8.88 0.29 8.64
C PRO A 20 -7.51 0.22 9.32
N TYR A 21 -6.41 0.20 8.54
CA TYR A 21 -5.06 -0.03 9.02
C TYR A 21 -4.17 1.22 8.97
N GLY A 22 -4.76 2.39 8.70
CA GLY A 22 -4.07 3.67 8.78
C GLY A 22 -3.06 3.89 7.67
N ILE A 23 -3.43 3.54 6.43
CA ILE A 23 -2.55 3.69 5.27
C ILE A 23 -2.07 5.14 5.07
N ARG A 24 -0.78 5.26 4.76
CA ARG A 24 -0.14 6.53 4.41
C ARG A 24 -0.19 6.76 2.91
N VAL A 25 -0.29 8.03 2.52
CA VAL A 25 -0.30 8.48 1.13
C VAL A 25 0.66 9.65 0.94
N LYS A 26 1.18 9.81 -0.27
CA LYS A 26 1.77 11.06 -0.75
C LYS A 26 0.69 11.90 -1.44
N VAL A 27 0.63 13.18 -1.11
CA VAL A 27 -0.08 14.22 -1.89
C VAL A 27 0.97 15.24 -2.32
N GLY A 28 1.29 15.26 -3.61
CA GLY A 28 2.49 15.95 -4.10
C GLY A 28 3.75 15.45 -3.38
N LYS A 29 4.42 16.33 -2.62
CA LYS A 29 5.65 15.99 -1.86
C LYS A 29 5.37 15.58 -0.41
N THR A 30 4.17 15.83 0.09
CA THR A 30 3.84 15.70 1.52
C THR A 30 3.29 14.33 1.84
N GLU A 31 3.74 13.74 2.95
CA GLU A 31 3.18 12.50 3.49
C GLU A 31 2.01 12.81 4.42
N ARG A 32 0.91 12.08 4.23
CA ARG A 32 -0.36 12.26 4.94
C ARG A 32 -0.99 10.91 5.26
N ASN A 33 -1.87 10.87 6.26
CA ASN A 33 -2.69 9.69 6.56
C ASN A 33 -3.98 9.78 5.74
N LEU A 34 -4.36 8.70 5.07
CA LEU A 34 -5.69 8.55 4.48
C LEU A 34 -6.68 8.19 5.60
N THR A 35 -7.79 8.92 5.69
CA THR A 35 -8.65 8.89 6.88
C THR A 35 -10.11 8.60 6.58
N ALA A 36 -10.59 8.94 5.38
CA ALA A 36 -11.91 8.56 4.90
C ALA A 36 -11.94 8.62 3.37
N VAL A 37 -13.00 8.05 2.79
CA VAL A 37 -13.29 8.03 1.36
C VAL A 37 -14.74 8.43 1.15
N SER A 38 -15.03 9.18 0.08
CA SER A 38 -16.42 9.37 -0.38
C SER A 38 -16.87 8.13 -1.15
N LEU A 39 -18.15 7.77 -1.01
CA LEU A 39 -18.77 6.62 -1.69
C LEU A 39 -19.47 7.03 -2.99
N ASP A 40 -19.67 8.32 -3.19
CA ASP A 40 -20.46 8.94 -4.27
C ASP A 40 -19.65 9.93 -5.11
N SER A 41 -18.36 10.09 -4.84
CA SER A 41 -17.45 10.96 -5.58
C SER A 41 -16.03 10.39 -5.63
N THR A 42 -15.15 11.03 -6.40
CA THR A 42 -13.73 10.66 -6.53
C THR A 42 -12.85 11.29 -5.43
N PHE A 43 -13.44 11.85 -4.38
CA PHE A 43 -12.69 12.51 -3.31
C PHE A 43 -12.37 11.57 -2.14
N VAL A 44 -11.23 11.84 -1.52
CA VAL A 44 -10.78 11.21 -0.29
C VAL A 44 -10.40 12.26 0.75
N PHE A 45 -10.39 11.86 2.01
CA PHE A 45 -10.01 12.74 3.12
C PHE A 45 -8.67 12.31 3.69
N VAL A 46 -7.73 13.24 3.74
CA VAL A 46 -6.38 13.04 4.27
C VAL A 46 -6.12 13.98 5.44
N SER A 47 -5.16 13.64 6.31
CA SER A 47 -4.67 14.60 7.32
C SER A 47 -3.94 15.78 6.66
N ALA A 48 -4.10 17.00 7.16
CA ALA A 48 -3.40 18.19 6.62
C ALA A 48 -1.86 18.02 6.56
N TRP A 49 -1.29 17.34 7.56
CA TRP A 49 0.07 16.81 7.58
C TRP A 49 0.11 15.51 8.40
N LYS A 50 1.23 14.77 8.34
CA LYS A 50 1.41 13.52 9.09
C LYS A 50 1.12 13.72 10.59
N GLY A 51 0.17 12.95 11.12
CA GLY A 51 -0.25 13.02 12.53
C GLY A 51 -1.26 14.12 12.87
N SER A 52 -1.64 14.98 11.91
CA SER A 52 -2.64 16.03 12.15
C SER A 52 -4.04 15.47 12.38
N ARG A 53 -4.80 16.13 13.28
CA ARG A 53 -6.22 15.90 13.46
C ARG A 53 -7.06 16.60 12.39
N GLU A 54 -6.57 17.70 11.82
CA GLU A 54 -7.22 18.42 10.73
C GLU A 54 -7.27 17.58 9.46
N LYS A 55 -8.36 17.73 8.70
CA LYS A 55 -8.65 16.93 7.51
C LYS A 55 -8.81 17.82 6.30
N GLU A 56 -8.26 17.37 5.19
CA GLU A 56 -8.39 18.00 3.88
C GLU A 56 -9.00 17.00 2.91
N MET A 57 -9.82 17.52 1.99
CA MET A 57 -10.37 16.75 0.89
C MET A 57 -9.47 16.91 -0.33
N VAL A 58 -9.12 15.80 -0.96
CA VAL A 58 -8.28 15.76 -2.18
C VAL A 58 -8.86 14.76 -3.17
N SER A 59 -8.59 14.93 -4.47
CA SER A 59 -8.96 13.91 -5.46
C SER A 59 -8.18 12.61 -5.22
N ILE A 60 -8.83 11.45 -5.40
CA ILE A 60 -8.17 10.14 -5.32
C ILE A 60 -7.01 10.02 -6.34
N GLU A 61 -7.09 10.76 -7.45
CA GLU A 61 -6.04 10.76 -8.49
C GLU A 61 -4.78 11.53 -8.06
N GLU A 62 -4.90 12.40 -7.05
CA GLU A 62 -3.77 13.20 -6.53
C GLU A 62 -2.99 12.48 -5.43
N ILE A 63 -3.52 11.37 -4.90
CA ILE A 63 -2.85 10.58 -3.88
C ILE A 63 -2.01 9.47 -4.52
N LYS A 64 -0.88 9.15 -3.89
CA LYS A 64 -0.16 7.90 -4.12
C LYS A 64 -0.04 7.12 -2.81
N PRO A 65 -0.70 5.97 -2.66
CA PRO A 65 -0.53 5.10 -1.51
C PRO A 65 0.94 4.71 -1.31
N ILE A 66 1.40 4.69 -0.07
CA ILE A 66 2.73 4.21 0.29
C ILE A 66 2.58 2.75 0.70
N LEU A 67 3.07 1.85 -0.15
CA LEU A 67 2.87 0.41 -0.03
C LEU A 67 4.21 -0.33 -0.07
N ARG A 68 4.18 -1.57 0.41
CA ARG A 68 5.32 -2.47 0.42
C ARG A 68 5.25 -3.42 -0.78
N PRO A 69 6.33 -3.59 -1.57
CA PRO A 69 6.32 -4.54 -2.68
C PRO A 69 6.19 -5.98 -2.16
N LEU A 70 5.52 -6.84 -2.93
CA LEU A 70 5.35 -8.26 -2.57
C LEU A 70 6.70 -9.00 -2.43
N SER A 71 7.76 -8.51 -3.07
CA SER A 71 9.12 -9.03 -2.88
C SER A 71 9.61 -8.98 -1.43
N ASP A 72 9.00 -8.15 -0.58
CA ASP A 72 9.38 -8.03 0.84
C ASP A 72 8.75 -9.10 1.73
N LEU A 73 7.85 -9.95 1.19
CA LEU A 73 7.25 -11.05 1.95
C LEU A 73 8.31 -11.97 2.57
N THR A 74 9.45 -12.13 1.92
CA THR A 74 10.57 -12.99 2.34
C THR A 74 11.66 -12.25 3.11
N LYS A 75 11.49 -10.94 3.34
CA LYS A 75 12.47 -10.09 4.04
C LYS A 75 11.97 -9.76 5.45
N VAL A 76 12.89 -9.33 6.32
CA VAL A 76 12.50 -8.75 7.61
C VAL A 76 11.89 -7.38 7.35
N ILE A 77 10.66 -7.17 7.80
CA ILE A 77 9.98 -5.88 7.77
C ILE A 77 9.79 -5.35 9.18
N GLU A 78 9.65 -4.04 9.32
CA GLU A 78 9.15 -3.40 10.53
C GLU A 78 7.72 -2.90 10.29
N HIS A 79 6.81 -3.21 11.22
CA HIS A 79 5.44 -2.72 11.18
C HIS A 79 4.94 -2.51 12.62
N ASN A 80 4.52 -1.28 12.94
CA ASN A 80 4.10 -0.88 14.29
C ASN A 80 5.11 -1.23 15.40
N GLY A 81 6.41 -1.10 15.11
CA GLY A 81 7.50 -1.39 16.06
C GLY A 81 7.86 -2.87 16.19
N GLU A 82 7.14 -3.78 15.52
CA GLU A 82 7.47 -5.20 15.48
C GLU A 82 8.26 -5.56 14.23
N ARG A 83 9.34 -6.34 14.40
CA ARG A 83 10.16 -6.85 13.31
C ARG A 83 9.92 -8.33 13.08
N PHE A 84 9.56 -8.70 11.86
CA PHE A 84 9.30 -10.10 11.50
C PHE A 84 9.47 -10.35 10.00
N VAL A 85 9.57 -11.62 9.62
CA VAL A 85 9.51 -12.07 8.22
C VAL A 85 8.07 -12.46 7.91
N PRO A 86 7.34 -11.77 7.00
CA PRO A 86 5.93 -12.01 6.73
C PRO A 86 5.60 -13.45 6.39
N VAL A 87 6.38 -14.07 5.51
CA VAL A 87 6.15 -15.47 5.11
C VAL A 87 6.19 -16.44 6.30
N VAL A 88 7.11 -16.22 7.23
CA VAL A 88 7.26 -17.02 8.45
C VAL A 88 6.12 -16.72 9.42
N ASN A 89 5.76 -15.45 9.61
CA ASN A 89 4.68 -15.03 10.49
C ASN A 89 3.31 -15.60 10.06
N LEU A 90 3.11 -15.77 8.76
CA LEU A 90 1.91 -16.37 8.20
C LEU A 90 1.85 -17.90 8.35
N GLY A 91 2.96 -18.55 8.75
CA GLY A 91 3.04 -20.02 8.88
C GLY A 91 2.99 -20.77 7.54
N TRP A 92 3.21 -20.07 6.43
CA TRP A 92 3.23 -20.66 5.10
C TRP A 92 4.59 -21.33 4.87
N ASN A 93 4.75 -22.53 5.37
CA ASN A 93 6.02 -23.26 5.27
C ASN A 93 6.27 -23.83 3.85
N SER A 94 5.35 -23.63 2.89
CA SER A 94 5.36 -24.24 1.55
C SER A 94 5.11 -23.22 0.40
N TYR A 95 5.73 -22.04 0.48
CA TYR A 95 5.56 -20.91 -0.47
C TYR A 95 6.04 -21.14 -1.91
N ASP A 96 6.67 -22.27 -2.22
CA ASP A 96 7.33 -22.47 -3.52
C ASP A 96 6.33 -22.45 -4.70
N HIS A 97 5.04 -22.71 -4.46
CA HIS A 97 4.01 -22.69 -5.52
C HIS A 97 3.33 -21.33 -5.76
N ILE A 98 3.25 -20.46 -4.74
CA ILE A 98 2.53 -19.17 -4.85
C ILE A 98 3.38 -18.13 -5.58
N LEU A 99 4.68 -18.08 -5.29
CA LEU A 99 5.61 -17.15 -5.96
C LEU A 99 5.91 -17.58 -7.40
N LYS A 100 5.90 -18.89 -7.70
CA LYS A 100 6.21 -19.42 -9.05
C LYS A 100 5.03 -19.39 -10.02
N SER A 101 3.79 -19.44 -9.55
CA SER A 101 2.62 -19.52 -10.44
C SER A 101 2.12 -18.14 -10.90
N GLY A 102 2.55 -17.04 -10.25
CA GLY A 102 2.06 -15.70 -10.58
C GLY A 102 0.56 -15.51 -10.33
N THR A 103 -0.09 -16.47 -9.66
CA THR A 103 -1.54 -16.48 -9.45
C THR A 103 -1.88 -16.83 -8.01
N CYS A 104 -2.49 -15.88 -7.30
CA CYS A 104 -2.97 -16.01 -5.93
C CYS A 104 -4.34 -16.73 -5.89
N ILE A 105 -4.46 -17.96 -6.41
CA ILE A 105 -5.78 -18.60 -6.57
C ILE A 105 -6.33 -19.18 -5.25
N ASN A 106 -5.55 -19.21 -4.16
CA ASN A 106 -6.03 -19.80 -2.90
C ASN A 106 -5.38 -19.21 -1.63
N ILE A 107 -5.39 -17.88 -1.49
CA ILE A 107 -5.00 -17.22 -0.24
C ILE A 107 -6.26 -17.07 0.62
N SER A 108 -6.22 -17.52 1.88
CA SER A 108 -7.34 -17.33 2.81
C SER A 108 -7.59 -15.83 3.06
N TYR A 109 -8.85 -15.47 3.32
CA TYR A 109 -9.20 -14.09 3.63
C TYR A 109 -8.42 -13.56 4.85
N GLU A 110 -8.16 -14.42 5.85
CA GLU A 110 -7.34 -14.05 7.02
C GLU A 110 -5.95 -13.58 6.62
N TYR A 111 -5.31 -14.27 5.68
CA TYR A 111 -4.00 -13.85 5.22
C TYR A 111 -4.06 -12.59 4.36
N MET A 112 -5.08 -12.43 3.51
CA MET A 112 -5.29 -11.18 2.77
C MET A 112 -5.44 -9.99 3.72
N VAL A 113 -6.20 -10.15 4.81
CA VAL A 113 -6.32 -9.15 5.87
C VAL A 113 -4.96 -8.79 6.47
N LYS A 114 -4.07 -9.78 6.70
CA LYS A 114 -2.71 -9.50 7.18
C LYS A 114 -1.89 -8.71 6.15
N LEU A 115 -2.00 -9.04 4.85
CA LEU A 115 -1.32 -8.29 3.79
C LEU A 115 -1.79 -6.84 3.72
N PHE A 116 -3.11 -6.60 3.82
CA PHE A 116 -3.67 -5.25 3.90
C PHE A 116 -3.18 -4.51 5.14
N LYS A 117 -3.22 -5.16 6.31
CA LYS A 117 -2.73 -4.59 7.57
C LYS A 117 -1.27 -4.17 7.50
N TRP A 118 -0.43 -4.99 6.86
CA TRP A 118 1.00 -4.70 6.68
C TRP A 118 1.32 -3.83 5.45
N HIS A 119 0.29 -3.32 4.78
CA HIS A 119 0.36 -2.43 3.62
C HIS A 119 1.12 -3.01 2.42
N PHE A 120 0.96 -4.30 2.13
CA PHE A 120 1.52 -4.90 0.91
C PHE A 120 0.74 -4.52 -0.34
N ASP A 121 1.44 -4.26 -1.44
CA ASP A 121 0.84 -3.97 -2.75
C ASP A 121 0.29 -5.24 -3.43
N VAL A 122 -0.89 -5.69 -3.00
CA VAL A 122 -1.54 -6.89 -3.57
C VAL A 122 -2.19 -6.63 -4.94
N PHE A 123 -2.24 -5.37 -5.40
CA PHE A 123 -2.90 -4.96 -6.64
C PHE A 123 -1.91 -4.55 -7.76
N GLY A 124 -0.61 -4.60 -7.49
CA GLY A 124 0.46 -4.22 -8.42
C GLY A 124 0.44 -2.72 -8.76
N LEU A 125 0.06 -1.87 -7.81
CA LEU A 125 -0.02 -0.42 -7.97
C LEU A 125 1.35 0.24 -8.09
N ILE A 126 2.39 -0.32 -7.45
CA ILE A 126 3.76 0.17 -7.53
C ILE A 126 4.27 0.04 -8.96
N GLU A 127 4.13 -1.13 -9.57
CA GLU A 127 4.53 -1.38 -10.97
C GLU A 127 3.75 -0.51 -11.97
N LYS A 128 2.49 -0.20 -11.65
CA LYS A 128 1.63 0.71 -12.44
C LYS A 128 1.94 2.20 -12.21
N GLY A 129 2.85 2.55 -11.29
CA GLY A 129 3.18 3.94 -10.94
C GLY A 129 2.10 4.68 -10.14
N LEU A 130 1.10 3.97 -9.63
CA LEU A 130 -0.02 4.47 -8.84
C LEU A 130 0.27 4.51 -7.33
N ALA A 131 1.25 3.74 -6.87
CA ALA A 131 1.72 3.74 -5.48
C ALA A 131 3.22 4.04 -5.40
N ILE A 132 3.69 4.41 -4.21
CA ILE A 132 5.11 4.57 -3.88
C ILE A 132 5.58 3.36 -3.09
N ASP A 133 6.72 2.78 -3.47
CA ASP A 133 7.41 1.78 -2.66
C ASP A 133 7.91 2.43 -1.36
N ILE A 134 7.46 1.92 -0.22
CA ILE A 134 7.85 2.37 1.12
C ILE A 134 9.38 2.38 1.33
N ASN A 135 10.09 1.42 0.75
CA ASN A 135 11.54 1.29 0.89
C ASN A 135 12.29 2.43 0.18
N SER A 136 11.67 3.06 -0.83
CA SER A 136 12.25 4.20 -1.54
C SER A 136 12.25 5.50 -0.73
N ILE A 137 11.46 5.54 0.36
CA ILE A 137 11.33 6.69 1.25
C ILE A 137 12.21 6.47 2.50
N GLU A 138 12.11 5.29 3.12
CA GLU A 138 12.80 4.98 4.39
C GLU A 138 14.33 4.82 4.22
N GLY A 139 14.80 4.50 3.02
CA GLY A 139 16.24 4.46 2.70
C GLY A 139 16.96 5.81 2.68
N LYS A 140 16.26 6.94 2.89
CA LYS A 140 16.86 8.29 2.87
C LYS A 140 17.20 8.85 4.26
N GLU A 141 16.61 8.34 5.34
CA GLU A 141 16.83 8.88 6.69
C GLU A 141 18.16 8.42 7.34
N THR A 142 18.87 7.47 6.73
CA THR A 142 20.15 6.94 7.27
C THR A 142 21.41 7.63 6.75
N LYS A 143 21.31 8.67 5.91
CA LYS A 143 22.48 9.33 5.28
C LYS A 143 22.83 10.75 5.74
N GLU A 144 22.13 11.33 6.73
CA GLU A 144 22.40 12.71 7.17
C GLU A 144 23.07 12.86 8.55
N ASN A 145 23.61 11.79 9.14
CA ASN A 145 24.40 11.85 10.39
C ASN A 145 25.85 11.39 10.18
N GLY A 146 26.54 11.92 9.16
CA GLY A 146 27.96 11.69 8.90
C GLY A 146 28.72 13.00 8.74
#